data_AF-A0A8U1H0I8-F1
#
_entry.id   AF-A0A8U1H0I8-F1
#
_cell.length_a   1.000
_cell.length_b   1.000
_cell.length_c   1.000
_cell.angle_alpha   90.00
_cell.angle_beta   90.00
_cell.angle_gamma   90.00
#
_symmetry.space_group_name_H-M   'P 1'
#
loop_
_entity.id
_entity.type
_entity.pdbx_description
1 polymer ?
#
loop_
_entity_poly.entity_id
_entity_poly.type
_entity_poly.pdbx_seq_one_letter_code
_entity_poly.pdbx_strand_id
1 'polypeptide(L)'
;MHKNMQKLYESLGSYYAFDPHVLTVEDFFGDLASFRILFVEAVKENHKKREMEEKIKRARLAKEKAEREKQERQQKKKQLIDMNKEGGENETGVMDSLMEALQSGAAFRDRRKRTPRNGDQSPSSPASRWPGANHGNTTNPVSV
;
A
#
# COMPACT_ATOMS: atom_id res chain seq x y z
N MET A 1 42.40 -32.70 -36.12
CA MET A 1 41.31 -31.89 -35.54
C MET A 1 41.39 -30.41 -35.94
N HIS A 2 42.57 -29.79 -35.99
CA HIS A 2 42.76 -28.38 -36.39
C HIS A 2 42.09 -28.00 -37.73
N LYS A 3 42.33 -28.77 -38.80
CA LYS A 3 41.73 -28.50 -40.13
C LYS A 3 40.20 -28.51 -40.16
N ASN A 4 39.57 -29.32 -39.29
CA ASN A 4 38.10 -29.38 -39.22
C ASN A 4 37.55 -28.14 -38.50
N MET A 5 38.21 -27.71 -37.43
CA MET A 5 37.85 -26.51 -36.68
C MET A 5 37.92 -25.24 -37.55
N GLN A 6 38.99 -25.10 -38.35
CA GLN A 6 39.13 -23.97 -39.29
C GLN A 6 37.99 -23.93 -40.33
N LYS A 7 37.65 -25.06 -40.94
CA LYS A 7 36.52 -25.14 -41.89
C LYS A 7 35.19 -24.73 -41.25
N LEU A 8 34.94 -25.13 -40.00
CA LEU A 8 33.73 -24.71 -39.28
C LEU A 8 33.74 -23.21 -39.01
N TYR A 9 34.89 -22.63 -38.67
CA TYR A 9 35.03 -21.20 -38.46
C TYR A 9 34.82 -20.39 -39.75
N GLU A 10 35.38 -20.85 -40.87
CA GLU A 10 35.12 -20.27 -42.20
C GLU A 10 33.64 -20.36 -42.60
N SER A 11 32.98 -21.47 -42.27
CA SER A 11 31.54 -21.62 -42.47
C SER A 11 30.74 -20.64 -41.62
N LEU A 12 31.18 -20.32 -40.40
CA LEU A 12 30.55 -19.29 -39.56
C LEU A 12 30.74 -17.89 -40.18
N GLY A 13 31.92 -17.58 -40.70
CA GLY A 13 32.16 -16.33 -41.44
C GLY A 13 31.24 -16.16 -42.64
N SER A 14 31.05 -17.23 -43.40
CA SER A 14 30.11 -17.22 -44.54
C SER A 14 28.65 -17.04 -44.08
N TYR A 15 28.26 -17.68 -42.98
CA TYR A 15 26.89 -17.63 -42.46
C TYR A 15 26.53 -16.28 -41.82
N TYR A 16 27.44 -15.71 -41.03
CA TYR A 16 27.26 -14.42 -40.34
C TYR A 16 27.82 -13.22 -41.11
N ALA A 17 28.35 -13.45 -42.33
CA ALA A 17 28.92 -12.43 -43.21
C ALA A 17 30.07 -11.62 -42.58
N PHE A 18 31.08 -12.30 -42.03
CA PHE A 18 32.34 -11.68 -41.59
C PHE A 18 33.55 -12.39 -42.20
N ASP A 19 34.69 -11.71 -42.25
CA ASP A 19 35.96 -12.27 -42.74
C ASP A 19 36.68 -13.07 -41.63
N PRO A 20 36.80 -14.40 -41.74
CA PRO A 20 37.49 -15.26 -40.76
C PRO A 20 38.99 -15.03 -40.65
N HIS A 21 39.60 -14.29 -41.58
CA HIS A 21 41.02 -13.96 -41.56
C HIS A 21 41.29 -12.61 -40.88
N VAL A 22 40.27 -11.75 -40.80
CA VAL A 22 40.35 -10.45 -40.10
C VAL A 22 39.93 -10.60 -38.65
N LEU A 23 38.86 -11.35 -38.38
CA LEU A 23 38.40 -11.64 -37.04
C LEU A 23 38.96 -12.99 -36.60
N THR A 24 39.68 -13.03 -35.48
CA THR A 24 40.22 -14.30 -34.98
C THR A 24 39.14 -15.11 -34.25
N VAL A 25 39.38 -16.42 -34.13
CA VAL A 25 38.50 -17.32 -33.36
C VAL A 25 38.36 -16.84 -31.91
N GLU A 26 39.45 -16.36 -31.31
CA GLU A 26 39.49 -15.87 -29.93
C GLU A 26 38.65 -14.61 -29.76
N ASP A 27 38.79 -13.65 -30.68
CA ASP A 27 38.01 -12.40 -30.66
C ASP A 27 36.51 -12.68 -30.87
N PHE A 28 36.16 -13.48 -31.89
CA PHE A 28 34.76 -13.79 -32.20
C PHE A 28 34.04 -14.44 -31.02
N PHE A 29 34.66 -15.46 -30.40
CA PHE A 29 34.04 -16.14 -29.26
C PHE A 29 34.18 -15.34 -27.95
N GLY A 30 35.19 -14.48 -27.82
CA GLY A 30 35.31 -13.53 -26.71
C GLY A 30 34.18 -12.50 -26.71
N ASP A 31 33.90 -11.91 -27.87
CA ASP A 31 32.78 -10.99 -28.07
C ASP A 31 31.44 -11.69 -27.83
N LEU A 32 31.27 -12.91 -28.35
CA LEU A 32 30.04 -13.69 -28.15
C LEU A 32 29.82 -14.08 -26.68
N ALA A 33 30.89 -14.43 -25.96
CA ALA A 33 30.83 -14.71 -24.53
C ALA A 33 30.43 -13.46 -23.73
N SER A 34 31.02 -12.31 -24.06
CA SER A 34 30.69 -11.01 -23.47
C SER A 34 29.24 -10.63 -23.74
N PHE A 35 28.79 -10.76 -24.99
CA PHE A 35 27.40 -10.54 -25.38
C PHE A 35 26.43 -11.43 -24.58
N ARG A 36 26.73 -12.72 -24.42
CA ARG A 36 25.90 -13.64 -23.64
C ARG A 36 25.76 -13.17 -22.19
N ILE A 37 26.85 -12.75 -21.56
CA ILE A 37 26.85 -12.26 -20.17
C ILE A 37 25.95 -11.01 -20.07
N LEU A 38 26.21 -10.01 -20.93
CA LEU A 38 25.45 -8.76 -20.96
C LEU A 38 23.96 -8.99 -21.23
N PHE A 39 23.63 -9.91 -22.14
CA PHE A 39 22.25 -10.25 -22.45
C PHE A 39 21.52 -10.86 -21.24
N VAL A 40 22.17 -11.79 -20.53
CA VAL A 40 21.58 -12.41 -19.33
C VAL A 40 21.40 -11.38 -18.20
N GLU A 41 22.35 -10.45 -18.05
CA GLU A 41 22.24 -9.35 -17.09
C GLU A 41 21.09 -8.40 -17.46
N ALA A 42 21.00 -7.97 -18.72
CA ALA A 42 19.92 -7.12 -19.21
C ALA A 42 18.53 -7.76 -19.03
N VAL A 43 18.40 -9.08 -19.23
CA VAL A 43 17.14 -9.80 -18.96
C VAL A 43 16.76 -9.71 -17.47
N LYS A 44 17.72 -9.89 -16.56
CA LYS A 44 17.48 -9.74 -15.11
C LYS A 44 17.10 -8.31 -14.73
N GLU A 45 17.79 -7.33 -15.30
CA GLU A 45 17.51 -5.91 -15.06
C GLU A 45 16.12 -5.50 -15.58
N ASN A 46 15.74 -5.96 -16.77
CA ASN A 46 14.41 -5.73 -17.32
C ASN A 46 13.31 -6.30 -16.42
N HIS A 47 13.53 -7.48 -15.83
CA HIS A 47 12.58 -8.05 -14.87
C HIS A 47 12.44 -7.17 -13.63
N LYS A 48 13.56 -6.76 -13.01
CA LYS A 48 13.56 -5.86 -11.85
C LYS A 48 12.89 -4.52 -12.15
N LYS A 49 13.16 -3.95 -13.33
CA LYS A 49 12.56 -2.69 -13.78
C LYS A 49 11.04 -2.81 -13.88
N ARG A 50 10.53 -3.87 -14.50
CA ARG A 50 9.09 -4.13 -14.61
C ARG A 50 8.41 -4.26 -13.25
N GLU A 51 9.00 -5.01 -12.32
CA GLU A 51 8.47 -5.15 -10.95
C GLU A 51 8.43 -3.81 -10.20
N MET A 52 9.49 -3.01 -10.34
CA MET A 52 9.57 -1.69 -9.70
C MET A 52 8.53 -0.73 -10.27
N GLU A 53 8.35 -0.70 -11.59
CA GLU A 53 7.32 0.10 -12.25
C GLU A 53 5.92 -0.27 -11.79
N GLU A 54 5.62 -1.56 -11.66
CA GLU A 54 4.33 -2.01 -11.10
C GLU A 54 4.14 -1.59 -9.64
N LYS A 55 5.19 -1.68 -8.82
CA LYS A 55 5.14 -1.26 -7.41
C LYS A 55 4.88 0.24 -7.28
N ILE A 56 5.55 1.06 -8.09
CA ILE A 56 5.35 2.51 -8.13
C ILE A 56 3.92 2.84 -8.58
N LYS A 57 3.44 2.19 -9.65
CA LYS A 57 2.08 2.38 -10.17
C LYS A 57 1.02 2.04 -9.11
N ARG A 58 1.18 0.93 -8.39
CA ARG A 58 0.27 0.53 -7.30
C ARG A 58 0.29 1.53 -6.15
N ALA A 59 1.47 2.00 -5.74
CA ALA A 59 1.59 2.99 -4.67
C ALA A 59 0.92 4.33 -5.05
N ARG A 60 1.07 4.77 -6.31
CA ARG A 60 0.44 5.99 -6.82
C ARG A 60 -1.08 5.88 -6.81
N LEU A 61 -1.63 4.78 -7.33
CA LEU A 61 -3.07 4.53 -7.33
C LEU A 61 -3.66 4.45 -5.92
N ALA A 62 -2.95 3.83 -4.98
CA ALA A 62 -3.39 3.75 -3.59
C ALA A 62 -3.43 5.14 -2.91
N LYS A 63 -2.41 5.98 -3.14
CA LYS A 63 -2.38 7.35 -2.63
C LYS A 63 -3.50 8.20 -3.21
N GLU A 64 -3.71 8.15 -4.52
CA GLU A 64 -4.78 8.90 -5.20
C GLU A 64 -6.17 8.46 -4.69
N LYS A 65 -6.39 7.15 -4.52
CA LYS A 65 -7.64 6.63 -3.97
C LYS A 65 -7.88 7.10 -2.53
N ALA A 66 -6.85 7.09 -1.69
CA ALA A 66 -6.95 7.55 -0.30
C ALA A 66 -7.23 9.06 -0.23
N GLU A 67 -6.64 9.86 -1.11
CA GLU A 67 -6.88 11.29 -1.19
C GLU A 67 -8.31 11.59 -1.65
N ARG A 68 -8.81 10.88 -2.67
CA ARG A 68 -10.20 11.00 -3.13
C ARG A 68 -11.21 10.63 -2.04
N GLU A 69 -11.01 9.50 -1.34
CA GLU A 69 -11.89 9.10 -0.22
C GLU A 69 -11.86 10.13 0.92
N LYS A 70 -10.70 10.74 1.21
CA LYS A 70 -10.59 11.82 2.21
C LYS A 70 -11.36 13.07 1.79
N GLN A 71 -11.24 13.49 0.53
CA GLN A 71 -11.98 14.65 0.00
C GLN A 71 -13.49 14.41 0.00
N GLU A 72 -13.95 13.23 -0.43
CA GLU A 72 -15.39 12.87 -0.39
C GLU A 72 -15.94 12.86 1.04
N ARG A 73 -15.20 12.32 2.01
CA ARG A 73 -15.59 12.36 3.43
C ARG A 73 -15.68 13.79 3.95
N GLN A 74 -14.73 14.64 3.58
CA GLN A 74 -14.74 16.05 3.96
C GLN A 74 -15.92 16.80 3.33
N GLN A 75 -16.24 16.55 2.06
CA GLN A 75 -17.40 17.16 1.39
C GLN A 75 -18.72 16.70 2.00
N LYS A 76 -18.91 15.39 2.24
CA LYS A 76 -20.10 14.87 2.94
C LYS A 76 -20.25 15.46 4.34
N LYS A 77 -19.13 15.58 5.08
CA LYS A 77 -19.13 16.23 6.39
C LYS A 77 -19.48 17.73 6.29
N LYS A 78 -19.00 18.45 5.29
CA LYS A 78 -19.35 19.87 5.05
C LYS A 78 -20.83 20.04 4.73
N GLN A 79 -21.41 19.18 3.89
CA GLN A 79 -22.86 19.20 3.60
C GLN A 79 -23.72 19.00 4.85
N LEU A 80 -23.24 18.22 5.83
CA LEU A 80 -23.92 18.03 7.12
C LEU A 80 -23.67 19.17 8.13
N ILE A 81 -22.64 20.01 7.91
CA ILE A 81 -22.19 21.05 8.85
C ILE A 81 -22.41 22.47 8.28
N ASP A 82 -23.07 22.62 7.13
CA ASP A 82 -23.55 23.93 6.67
C ASP A 82 -24.78 24.36 7.48
N MET A 83 -24.50 24.58 8.75
CA MET A 83 -25.38 24.90 9.86
C MET A 83 -24.95 26.23 10.49
N ASN A 84 -24.11 27.02 9.81
CA ASN A 84 -23.48 28.20 10.41
C ASN A 84 -23.54 29.48 9.57
N LYS A 85 -24.39 29.57 8.53
CA LYS A 85 -24.67 30.85 7.86
C LYS A 85 -26.12 31.01 7.44
N GLU A 86 -26.98 31.16 8.43
CA GLU A 86 -28.16 32.03 8.48
C GLU A 86 -28.81 31.68 9.84
N GLY A 87 -28.72 32.48 10.89
CA GLY A 87 -29.07 33.89 10.91
C GLY A 87 -30.59 34.03 11.07
N GLY A 88 -31.11 33.72 12.26
CA GLY A 88 -32.46 34.10 12.69
C GLY A 88 -33.56 33.09 12.38
N GLU A 89 -34.26 32.65 13.45
CA GLU A 89 -35.60 32.04 13.40
C GLU A 89 -35.72 30.68 12.69
N ASN A 90 -35.49 29.61 13.46
CA ASN A 90 -36.29 28.37 13.56
C ASN A 90 -35.39 27.16 13.83
N GLU A 91 -35.03 26.99 15.11
CA GLU A 91 -34.27 25.85 15.68
C GLU A 91 -35.02 24.50 15.62
N THR A 92 -36.09 24.38 14.83
CA THR A 92 -36.96 23.19 14.85
C THR A 92 -36.45 22.04 13.96
N GLY A 93 -35.66 22.29 12.93
CA GLY A 93 -35.22 21.26 11.96
C GLY A 93 -33.87 20.57 12.27
N VAL A 94 -33.10 21.15 13.19
CA VAL A 94 -31.76 20.67 13.54
C VAL A 94 -31.82 19.38 14.35
N MET A 95 -32.73 19.34 15.33
CA MET A 95 -32.92 18.17 16.19
C MET A 95 -33.41 16.97 15.39
N ASP A 96 -34.36 17.18 14.47
CA ASP A 96 -34.90 16.12 13.62
C ASP A 96 -33.84 15.55 12.68
N SER A 97 -32.99 16.40 12.11
CA SER A 97 -31.86 15.95 11.27
C SER A 97 -30.83 15.14 12.07
N LEU A 98 -30.55 15.52 13.32
CA LEU A 98 -29.67 14.75 14.22
C LEU A 98 -30.29 13.40 14.62
N MET A 99 -31.58 13.40 14.95
CA MET A 99 -32.33 12.19 15.30
C MET A 99 -32.45 11.23 14.12
N GLU A 100 -32.72 11.74 12.92
CA GLU A 100 -32.76 10.97 11.69
C GLU A 100 -31.39 10.36 11.35
N ALA A 101 -30.30 11.09 11.55
CA ALA A 101 -28.95 10.57 11.35
C ALA A 101 -28.58 9.46 12.36
N LEU A 102 -29.07 9.54 13.59
CA LEU A 102 -28.92 8.51 14.61
C LEU A 102 -29.77 7.27 14.28
N GLN A 103 -31.03 7.49 13.87
CA GLN A 103 -32.01 6.43 13.58
C GLN A 103 -31.70 5.68 12.29
N SER A 104 -31.34 6.39 11.21
CA SER A 104 -30.86 5.80 9.95
C SER A 104 -29.48 5.14 10.10
N GLY A 105 -28.82 5.34 11.23
CA GLY A 105 -27.48 4.83 11.52
C GLY A 105 -26.37 5.55 10.75
N ALA A 106 -26.67 6.62 10.02
CA ALA A 106 -25.72 7.43 9.28
C ALA A 106 -24.64 8.05 10.19
N ALA A 107 -25.01 8.43 11.42
CA ALA A 107 -24.12 8.97 12.45
C ALA A 107 -22.99 8.01 12.88
N PHE A 108 -23.15 6.71 12.67
CA PHE A 108 -22.21 5.67 13.15
C PHE A 108 -21.47 4.94 12.03
N ARG A 109 -21.69 5.32 10.76
CA ARG A 109 -21.12 4.64 9.60
C ARG A 109 -19.59 4.61 9.59
N ASP A 110 -18.92 5.59 10.20
CA ASP A 110 -17.45 5.67 10.19
C ASP A 110 -16.76 4.81 11.27
N ARG A 111 -17.48 4.30 12.28
CA ARG A 111 -16.89 3.43 13.32
C ARG A 111 -16.70 1.97 12.88
N ARG A 112 -17.39 1.50 11.83
CA ARG A 112 -17.35 0.09 11.39
C ARG A 112 -16.16 -0.25 10.47
N LYS A 113 -15.28 0.71 10.15
CA LYS A 113 -14.00 0.45 9.45
C LYS A 113 -12.79 0.42 10.39
N ARG A 114 -12.95 0.05 11.66
CA ARG A 114 -11.81 -0.41 12.46
C ARG A 114 -11.56 -1.89 12.15
N THR A 115 -10.36 -2.17 11.66
CA THR A 115 -9.61 -3.45 11.59
C THR A 115 -10.35 -4.71 12.12
N PRO A 116 -10.34 -5.84 11.39
CA PRO A 116 -10.98 -7.07 11.87
C PRO A 116 -10.30 -7.49 13.18
N ARG A 117 -11.03 -7.36 14.29
CA ARG A 117 -10.61 -7.92 15.56
C ARG A 117 -10.98 -9.39 15.48
N ASN A 118 -9.99 -10.24 15.19
CA ASN A 118 -10.10 -11.69 15.33
C ASN A 118 -10.72 -11.97 16.69
N GLY A 119 -11.93 -12.52 16.68
CA GLY A 119 -12.69 -12.85 17.86
C GLY A 119 -13.23 -14.24 17.68
N ASP A 120 -12.50 -15.23 18.21
CA ASP A 120 -13.12 -16.45 18.69
C ASP A 120 -13.12 -16.41 20.23
N GLN A 121 -14.34 -16.14 20.72
CA GLN A 121 -15.01 -16.75 21.86
C GLN A 121 -14.56 -16.39 23.30
N SER A 122 -15.39 -15.51 23.88
CA SER A 122 -15.81 -15.45 25.29
C SER A 122 -16.49 -16.79 25.73
N PRO A 123 -16.90 -17.06 27.01
CA PRO A 123 -17.25 -16.06 28.02
C PRO A 123 -17.06 -16.39 29.51
N SER A 124 -16.85 -15.35 30.31
CA SER A 124 -17.52 -15.18 31.61
C SER A 124 -17.32 -13.72 32.06
N SER A 125 -18.42 -12.96 32.08
CA SER A 125 -18.57 -11.70 32.83
C SER A 125 -19.09 -12.01 34.25
N PRO A 126 -19.26 -11.06 35.20
CA PRO A 126 -19.13 -9.59 35.14
C PRO A 126 -18.19 -9.06 36.27
N ALA A 127 -17.77 -7.80 36.36
CA ALA A 127 -18.61 -6.64 36.62
C ALA A 127 -17.78 -5.35 36.60
N SER A 128 -18.48 -4.28 36.21
CA SER A 128 -18.07 -2.89 36.16
C SER A 128 -17.46 -2.36 37.46
N ARG A 129 -16.36 -1.62 37.37
CA ARG A 129 -16.01 -0.64 38.41
C ARG A 129 -15.29 0.56 37.79
N TRP A 130 -16.05 1.62 37.53
CA TRP A 130 -15.49 2.96 37.43
C TRP A 130 -15.11 3.41 38.86
N PRO A 131 -13.92 3.96 39.11
CA PRO A 131 -13.62 4.58 40.39
C PRO A 131 -14.14 6.02 40.39
N GLY A 132 -15.26 6.24 41.09
CA GLY A 132 -15.69 7.56 41.51
C GLY A 132 -14.91 8.02 42.74
N ALA A 133 -14.46 9.27 42.71
CA ALA A 133 -13.86 9.96 43.84
C ALA A 133 -14.91 10.24 44.93
N ASN A 134 -14.56 10.04 46.21
CA ASN A 134 -15.14 10.86 47.28
C ASN A 134 -14.24 10.96 48.52
N HIS A 135 -14.28 12.13 49.13
CA HIS A 135 -13.52 12.61 50.29
C HIS A 135 -14.07 12.10 51.63
N GLY A 136 -13.26 12.17 52.71
CA GLY A 136 -13.81 12.28 54.08
C GLY A 136 -13.09 11.53 55.21
N ASN A 137 -12.00 12.12 55.70
CA ASN A 137 -11.57 12.32 57.10
C ASN A 137 -11.86 11.32 58.26
N THR A 138 -10.81 11.20 59.09
CA THR A 138 -10.75 11.14 60.59
C THR A 138 -10.43 9.81 61.31
N THR A 139 -9.53 9.98 62.30
CA THR A 139 -9.22 9.25 63.54
C THR A 139 -8.27 8.04 63.53
N ASN A 140 -7.04 8.29 64.01
CA ASN A 140 -6.19 7.34 64.75
C ASN A 140 -6.90 6.87 66.05
N PRO A 141 -6.51 5.73 66.66
CA PRO A 141 -5.40 5.74 67.61
C PRO A 141 -4.44 4.54 67.57
N VAL A 142 -3.31 4.78 68.23
CA VAL A 142 -2.14 3.96 68.58
C VAL A 142 -2.46 2.70 69.38
N SER A 143 -1.58 1.67 69.29
CA SER A 143 -1.10 0.74 70.36
C SER A 143 -0.60 -0.58 69.72
N VAL A 144 0.53 -1.22 70.03
CA VAL A 144 1.75 -1.05 70.86
C VAL A 144 2.89 -1.65 70.05
#